data_AF-A0A4S9KSN4-F1
#
_entry.id   AF-A0A4S9KSN4-F1
#
_cell.length_a   1.000
_cell.length_b   1.000
_cell.length_c   1.000
_cell.angle_alpha   90.00
_cell.angle_beta   90.00
_cell.angle_gamma   90.00
#
_symmetry.space_group_name_H-M   'P 1'
#
loop_
_entity.id
_entity.type
_entity.pdbx_description
1 polymer ?
#
loop_
_entity_poly.entity_id
_entity_poly.type
_entity_poly.pdbx_seq_one_letter_code
_entity_poly.pdbx_strand_id
1 'polypeptide(L)'
;WKKGHHFHQAPYSLSKNWNTGRKYFNFGITAFYTLLVFALLDISPTLWQAQVEELGVSWSQENNTFAINCVGLAIGSVFLIPLASKYGRRPIYIGSSIVNCAISIWLAKANTYTDLMLANLISGFTGSVSEVLVQMTVEDLFVGLGHGVLTYLLDGYGNIAGDALVGVAFVRNICATAIVFAATPWMEALGMYYLFVSQAVSQCSLHFWGSLLSSGAGRTDQSIELDVLVVGGGFGGLYTLYKLRQLGLNAKIFEAGKALGGVWHWNRYTEHASIRKFLITSSLFDNVMHSLIRFQGSTGVQIVQEVAKQASDLTVFLRTPNIALPTRQRPMSVAEQNQYKAIYEKIFAATRKCFFGVPYWSDGKALDEIERMTRWKELWARGAFAFNTANYRDCMFNQKTNDLMYEFWRNKDLVAPERPPHPLDTKRPSLEQDYYECIDQDNVHLVDLKNNGIKRFVAEGVETEDGIVHKFGTVVLATGYDAITGSLTGMGLKDRQGVDLREKWKEGVKKYLGMTAPGLPNMFMVYSPKALSNGTTTIEVQADLVADMIKKMHEEDIETIEARPEAAEKWAADIQEPEIPGKEREQLNYLAGIETYERVRKEAVESWSGFKVTKKAEA
;
A
#
# COMPACT_ATOMS: atom_id res chain seq x y z
N TRP A 1 3.85 -20.54 -18.34
CA TRP A 1 2.67 -20.61 -17.46
C TRP A 1 1.49 -19.92 -18.13
N LYS A 2 0.73 -20.68 -18.93
CA LYS A 2 -0.55 -20.25 -19.53
C LYS A 2 -1.67 -20.93 -18.74
N LYS A 3 -2.36 -20.17 -17.89
CA LYS A 3 -3.73 -20.46 -17.45
C LYS A 3 -4.29 -19.14 -16.93
N GLY A 4 -5.30 -18.64 -17.61
CA GLY A 4 -6.05 -17.45 -17.22
C GLY A 4 -6.68 -17.68 -15.86
N HIS A 5 -6.03 -17.18 -14.81
CA HIS A 5 -6.71 -16.86 -13.58
C HIS A 5 -7.42 -15.53 -13.84
N HIS A 6 -8.70 -15.63 -14.24
CA HIS A 6 -9.62 -14.55 -13.95
C HIS A 6 -9.58 -14.35 -12.44
N PHE A 7 -8.93 -13.27 -12.01
CA PHE A 7 -9.03 -12.83 -10.63
C PHE A 7 -10.51 -12.53 -10.39
N HIS A 8 -11.21 -13.44 -9.71
CA HIS A 8 -12.42 -13.09 -9.01
C HIS A 8 -12.01 -12.10 -7.92
N GLN A 9 -11.99 -10.80 -8.27
CA GLN A 9 -12.11 -9.75 -7.29
C GLN A 9 -13.38 -10.08 -6.49
N ALA A 10 -13.22 -10.35 -5.20
CA ALA A 10 -14.35 -10.24 -4.28
C ALA A 10 -14.95 -8.82 -4.49
N PRO A 11 -16.27 -8.68 -4.64
CA PRO A 11 -16.91 -7.45 -5.12
C PRO A 11 -16.98 -6.35 -4.04
N TYR A 12 -15.85 -6.00 -3.45
CA TYR A 12 -15.71 -4.92 -2.46
C TYR A 12 -15.11 -3.67 -3.10
N SER A 13 -15.76 -3.11 -4.14
CA SER A 13 -15.47 -1.72 -4.56
C SER A 13 -16.46 -1.10 -5.57
N LEU A 14 -17.63 -1.70 -5.85
CA LEU A 14 -18.54 -1.18 -6.88
C LEU A 14 -19.33 0.07 -6.45
N SER A 15 -19.44 0.36 -5.14
CA SER A 15 -20.21 1.48 -4.60
C SER A 15 -19.57 2.86 -4.83
N LYS A 16 -18.24 2.94 -4.98
CA LYS A 16 -17.53 4.23 -5.14
C LYS A 16 -17.91 4.96 -6.43
N ASN A 17 -18.20 4.22 -7.50
CA ASN A 17 -18.58 4.75 -8.82
C ASN A 17 -20.08 5.04 -8.95
N TRP A 18 -20.88 4.89 -7.88
CA TRP A 18 -22.30 5.22 -7.94
C TRP A 18 -22.49 6.72 -7.93
N ASN A 19 -23.39 7.21 -8.80
CA ASN A 19 -23.80 8.61 -8.76
C ASN A 19 -24.44 8.95 -7.40
N THR A 20 -24.42 10.23 -7.05
CA THR A 20 -24.88 10.73 -5.75
C THR A 20 -26.32 10.28 -5.43
N GLY A 21 -27.23 10.35 -6.42
CA GLY A 21 -28.62 9.89 -6.25
C GLY A 21 -28.73 8.40 -5.90
N ARG A 22 -27.95 7.54 -6.56
CA ARG A 22 -27.92 6.10 -6.28
C ARG A 22 -27.32 5.79 -4.91
N LYS A 23 -26.31 6.55 -4.46
CA LYS A 23 -25.75 6.43 -3.11
C LYS A 23 -26.78 6.78 -2.05
N TYR A 24 -27.44 7.94 -2.15
CA TYR A 24 -28.48 8.35 -1.21
C TYR A 24 -29.72 7.44 -1.24
N PHE A 25 -30.08 6.91 -2.40
CA PHE A 25 -31.19 5.96 -2.50
C PHE A 25 -30.88 4.63 -1.81
N ASN A 26 -29.68 4.06 -2.01
CA ASN A 26 -29.28 2.83 -1.32
C ASN A 26 -29.05 3.06 0.16
N PHE A 27 -28.57 4.24 0.55
CA PHE A 27 -28.55 4.68 1.95
C PHE A 27 -29.99 4.70 2.52
N GLY A 28 -30.95 5.27 1.81
CA GLY A 28 -32.37 5.28 2.19
C GLY A 28 -32.94 3.88 2.38
N ILE A 29 -32.67 2.94 1.46
CA ILE A 29 -33.08 1.53 1.61
C ILE A 29 -32.45 0.89 2.85
N THR A 30 -31.15 1.15 3.07
CA THR A 30 -30.43 0.58 4.22
C THR A 30 -30.94 1.16 5.54
N ALA A 31 -31.20 2.47 5.58
CA ALA A 31 -31.76 3.15 6.75
C ALA A 31 -33.20 2.67 7.03
N PHE A 32 -34.01 2.48 6.00
CA PHE A 32 -35.37 1.95 6.14
C PHE A 32 -35.37 0.48 6.61
N TYR A 33 -34.45 -0.35 6.10
CA TYR A 33 -34.21 -1.70 6.65
C TYR A 33 -33.88 -1.65 8.14
N THR A 34 -32.92 -0.81 8.55
CA THR A 34 -32.54 -0.65 9.96
C THR A 34 -33.72 -0.24 10.82
N LEU A 35 -34.53 0.72 10.35
CA LEU A 35 -35.71 1.18 11.06
C LEU A 35 -36.71 0.03 11.32
N LEU A 36 -36.99 -0.79 10.30
CA LEU A 36 -37.95 -1.89 10.41
C LEU A 36 -37.48 -3.02 11.34
N VAL A 37 -36.19 -3.31 11.33
CA VAL A 37 -35.58 -4.30 12.23
C VAL A 37 -35.56 -3.78 13.65
N PHE A 38 -35.13 -2.54 13.86
CA PHE A 38 -35.12 -1.90 15.17
C PHE A 38 -36.53 -1.85 15.78
N ALA A 39 -37.53 -1.46 14.97
CA ALA A 39 -38.93 -1.49 15.40
C ALA A 39 -39.39 -2.90 15.82
N LEU A 40 -38.82 -3.99 15.30
CA LEU A 40 -39.19 -5.35 15.74
C LEU A 40 -38.52 -5.73 17.06
N LEU A 41 -37.27 -5.33 17.24
CA LEU A 41 -36.47 -5.66 18.42
C LEU A 41 -36.93 -4.88 19.65
N ASP A 42 -37.31 -3.62 19.47
CA ASP A 42 -37.50 -2.68 20.58
C ASP A 42 -38.97 -2.35 20.87
N ILE A 43 -39.93 -2.88 20.11
CA ILE A 43 -41.35 -2.67 20.41
C ILE A 43 -41.81 -3.49 21.61
N SER A 44 -41.15 -4.62 21.91
CA SER A 44 -41.62 -5.56 22.94
C SER A 44 -41.89 -4.92 24.31
N PRO A 45 -41.02 -4.04 24.87
CA PRO A 45 -41.27 -3.42 26.16
C PRO A 45 -42.54 -2.55 26.21
N THR A 46 -42.97 -1.99 25.08
CA THR A 46 -44.22 -1.22 24.98
C THR A 46 -45.46 -2.11 25.01
N LEU A 47 -45.29 -3.40 24.72
CA LEU A 47 -46.36 -4.39 24.64
C LEU A 47 -46.51 -5.19 25.94
N TRP A 48 -45.54 -5.12 26.86
CA TRP A 48 -45.51 -5.97 28.05
C TRP A 48 -46.79 -5.93 28.88
N GLN A 49 -47.38 -4.75 29.07
CA GLN A 49 -48.64 -4.66 29.82
C GLN A 49 -49.75 -5.45 29.13
N ALA A 50 -49.93 -5.24 27.81
CA ALA A 50 -50.92 -5.96 27.03
C ALA A 50 -50.61 -7.46 26.93
N GLN A 51 -49.33 -7.86 26.85
CA GLN A 51 -48.91 -9.26 26.82
C GLN A 51 -49.17 -9.96 28.16
N VAL A 52 -48.91 -9.29 29.29
CA VAL A 52 -49.23 -9.81 30.63
C VAL A 52 -50.74 -9.99 30.78
N GLU A 53 -51.55 -9.04 30.29
CA GLU A 53 -53.01 -9.07 30.37
C GLU A 53 -53.65 -10.11 29.41
N GLU A 54 -53.18 -10.21 28.16
CA GLU A 54 -53.76 -11.07 27.12
C GLU A 54 -53.19 -12.50 27.11
N LEU A 55 -51.89 -12.68 27.41
CA LEU A 55 -51.20 -13.97 27.34
C LEU A 55 -50.98 -14.60 28.73
N GLY A 56 -51.24 -13.88 29.81
CA GLY A 56 -51.09 -14.37 31.19
C GLY A 56 -49.64 -14.65 31.61
N VAL A 57 -48.66 -14.07 30.91
CA VAL A 57 -47.23 -14.17 31.21
C VAL A 57 -46.83 -13.20 32.34
N SER A 58 -45.81 -13.53 33.13
CA SER A 58 -45.33 -12.66 34.21
C SER A 58 -44.37 -11.58 33.70
N TRP A 59 -44.26 -10.47 34.44
CA TRP A 59 -43.23 -9.44 34.18
C TRP A 59 -41.80 -10.01 34.19
N SER A 60 -41.52 -11.01 35.02
CA SER A 60 -40.21 -11.69 35.03
C SER A 60 -39.98 -12.55 33.78
N GLN A 61 -41.03 -13.16 33.25
CA GLN A 61 -40.98 -13.89 31.99
C GLN A 61 -40.74 -12.93 30.82
N GLU A 62 -41.40 -11.78 30.79
CA GLU A 62 -41.16 -10.74 29.77
C GLU A 62 -39.75 -10.14 29.85
N ASN A 63 -39.21 -9.96 31.05
CA ASN A 63 -37.81 -9.56 31.17
C ASN A 63 -36.85 -10.61 30.56
N ASN A 64 -37.18 -11.90 30.68
CA ASN A 64 -36.42 -12.97 30.06
C ASN A 64 -36.56 -12.98 28.53
N THR A 65 -37.74 -12.68 27.96
CA THR A 65 -37.95 -12.59 26.50
C THR A 65 -37.12 -11.48 25.88
N PHE A 66 -36.97 -10.37 26.59
CA PHE A 66 -36.05 -9.31 26.19
C PHE A 66 -34.58 -9.72 26.35
N ALA A 67 -34.21 -10.38 27.45
CA ALA A 67 -32.85 -10.85 27.66
C ALA A 67 -32.38 -11.84 26.57
N ILE A 68 -33.26 -12.77 26.13
CA ILE A 68 -32.90 -13.72 25.08
C ILE A 68 -32.77 -13.04 23.70
N ASN A 69 -33.50 -11.95 23.47
CA ASN A 69 -33.33 -11.11 22.28
C ASN A 69 -31.91 -10.52 22.25
N CYS A 70 -31.44 -9.95 23.37
CA CYS A 70 -30.07 -9.44 23.50
C CYS A 70 -29.01 -10.53 23.29
N VAL A 71 -29.25 -11.76 23.76
CA VAL A 71 -28.36 -12.90 23.49
C VAL A 71 -28.29 -13.19 21.98
N GLY A 72 -29.43 -13.20 21.29
CA GLY A 72 -29.50 -13.33 19.83
C GLY A 72 -28.66 -12.27 19.12
N LEU A 73 -28.80 -11.00 19.52
CA LEU A 73 -28.02 -9.88 18.97
C LEU A 73 -26.51 -10.07 19.16
N ALA A 74 -26.09 -10.55 20.33
CA ALA A 74 -24.68 -10.75 20.65
C ALA A 74 -24.02 -11.83 19.78
N ILE A 75 -24.74 -12.92 19.49
CA ILE A 75 -24.18 -14.06 18.75
C ILE A 75 -24.38 -13.96 17.23
N GLY A 76 -25.44 -13.29 16.76
CA GLY A 76 -25.81 -13.27 15.34
C GLY A 76 -24.69 -12.75 14.43
N SER A 77 -24.01 -11.69 14.86
CA SER A 77 -22.93 -11.05 14.11
C SER A 77 -21.71 -11.96 13.92
N VAL A 78 -21.45 -12.86 14.86
CA VAL A 78 -20.34 -13.83 14.78
C VAL A 78 -20.50 -14.78 13.59
N PHE A 79 -21.74 -15.14 13.25
CA PHE A 79 -22.04 -16.08 12.16
C PHE A 79 -22.37 -15.37 10.84
N LEU A 80 -23.13 -14.28 10.91
CA LEU A 80 -23.65 -13.60 9.71
C LEU A 80 -22.59 -12.76 9.00
N ILE A 81 -21.57 -12.25 9.72
CA ILE A 81 -20.49 -11.47 9.10
C ILE A 81 -19.59 -12.33 8.20
N PRO A 82 -19.07 -13.50 8.63
CA PRO A 82 -18.33 -14.40 7.74
C PRO A 82 -19.14 -14.79 6.49
N LEU A 83 -20.44 -15.04 6.65
CA LEU A 83 -21.33 -15.35 5.52
C LEU A 83 -21.48 -14.17 4.56
N ALA A 84 -21.63 -12.94 5.08
CA ALA A 84 -21.65 -11.73 4.28
C ALA A 84 -20.33 -11.50 3.53
N SER A 85 -19.19 -11.86 4.15
CA SER A 85 -17.87 -11.77 3.54
C SER A 85 -17.69 -12.74 2.35
N LYS A 86 -18.30 -13.92 2.45
CA LYS A 86 -18.19 -15.00 1.46
C LYS A 86 -19.19 -14.86 0.30
N TYR A 87 -20.45 -14.56 0.60
CA TYR A 87 -21.56 -14.57 -0.36
C TYR A 87 -22.02 -13.16 -0.78
N GLY A 88 -21.44 -12.12 -0.19
CA GLY A 88 -21.85 -10.73 -0.37
C GLY A 88 -22.96 -10.33 0.60
N ARG A 89 -23.14 -9.01 0.78
CA ARG A 89 -24.06 -8.46 1.80
C ARG A 89 -25.53 -8.55 1.41
N ARG A 90 -25.86 -8.44 0.11
CA ARG A 90 -27.25 -8.41 -0.37
C ARG A 90 -28.04 -9.69 -0.03
N PRO A 91 -27.52 -10.92 -0.23
CA PRO A 91 -28.21 -12.14 0.21
C PRO A 91 -28.49 -12.17 1.71
N ILE A 92 -27.60 -11.61 2.53
CA ILE A 92 -27.75 -11.58 3.99
C ILE A 92 -28.83 -10.59 4.42
N TYR A 93 -28.89 -9.39 3.81
CA TYR A 93 -29.99 -8.45 4.02
C TYR A 93 -31.34 -9.07 3.63
N ILE A 94 -31.41 -9.71 2.46
CA ILE A 94 -32.65 -10.33 1.99
C ILE A 94 -33.08 -11.47 2.91
N GLY A 95 -32.15 -12.35 3.28
CA GLY A 95 -32.42 -13.46 4.19
C GLY A 95 -32.89 -12.98 5.55
N SER A 96 -32.23 -11.98 6.14
CA SER A 96 -32.64 -11.41 7.42
C SER A 96 -34.02 -10.75 7.35
N SER A 97 -34.33 -9.98 6.30
CA SER A 97 -35.67 -9.40 6.12
C SER A 97 -36.77 -10.44 6.01
N ILE A 98 -36.55 -11.53 5.26
CA ILE A 98 -37.54 -12.61 5.12
C ILE A 98 -37.79 -13.28 6.47
N VAL A 99 -36.73 -13.55 7.23
CA VAL A 99 -36.84 -14.18 8.55
C VAL A 99 -37.55 -13.24 9.53
N ASN A 100 -37.17 -11.96 9.58
CA ASN A 100 -37.84 -10.98 10.43
C ASN A 100 -39.33 -10.82 10.08
N CYS A 101 -39.69 -10.93 8.81
CA CYS A 101 -41.09 -10.85 8.39
C CYS A 101 -41.88 -12.07 8.89
N ALA A 102 -41.30 -13.26 8.76
CA ALA A 102 -41.88 -14.49 9.30
C ALA A 102 -42.02 -14.41 10.83
N ILE A 103 -41.06 -13.80 11.52
CA ILE A 103 -41.11 -13.59 12.98
C ILE A 103 -42.19 -12.59 13.35
N SER A 104 -42.36 -11.47 12.64
CA SER A 104 -43.47 -10.54 12.89
C SER A 104 -44.82 -11.25 12.76
N ILE A 105 -44.99 -12.12 11.75
CA ILE A 105 -46.21 -12.93 11.60
C ILE A 105 -46.35 -13.95 12.75
N TRP A 106 -45.25 -14.53 13.21
CA TRP A 106 -45.26 -15.47 14.33
C TRP A 106 -45.63 -14.77 15.64
N LEU A 107 -45.03 -13.61 15.94
CA LEU A 107 -45.36 -12.80 17.11
C LEU A 107 -46.83 -12.36 17.11
N ALA A 108 -47.41 -12.06 15.93
CA ALA A 108 -48.83 -11.76 15.81
C ALA A 108 -49.75 -12.93 16.24
N LYS A 109 -49.24 -14.18 16.19
CA LYS A 109 -49.97 -15.41 16.53
C LYS A 109 -49.40 -16.12 17.76
N ALA A 110 -48.46 -15.50 18.47
CA ALA A 110 -47.82 -16.10 19.63
C ALA A 110 -48.82 -16.18 20.77
N ASN A 111 -49.00 -17.37 21.35
CA ASN A 111 -49.95 -17.60 22.44
C ASN A 111 -49.27 -18.21 23.68
N THR A 112 -47.96 -18.47 23.62
CA THR A 112 -47.22 -19.12 24.70
C THR A 112 -45.93 -18.38 25.01
N TYR A 113 -45.47 -18.51 26.25
CA TYR A 113 -44.15 -18.00 26.67
C TYR A 113 -43.00 -18.56 25.80
N THR A 114 -43.11 -19.82 25.37
CA THR A 114 -42.12 -20.46 24.49
C THR A 114 -42.09 -19.82 23.10
N ASP A 115 -43.24 -19.45 22.54
CA ASP A 115 -43.30 -18.71 21.27
C ASP A 115 -42.58 -17.38 21.39
N LEU A 116 -42.83 -16.62 22.47
CA LEU A 116 -42.18 -15.34 22.72
C LEU A 116 -40.67 -15.50 22.87
N MET A 117 -40.20 -16.54 23.57
CA MET A 117 -38.78 -16.82 23.73
C MET A 117 -38.07 -17.12 22.41
N LEU A 118 -38.62 -18.04 21.61
CA LEU A 118 -38.02 -18.46 20.35
C LEU A 118 -38.07 -17.34 19.30
N ALA A 119 -39.20 -16.64 19.20
CA ALA A 119 -39.35 -15.53 18.29
C ALA A 119 -38.36 -14.40 18.60
N ASN A 120 -38.18 -14.06 19.88
CA ASN A 120 -37.22 -13.02 20.30
C ASN A 120 -35.76 -13.43 20.10
N LEU A 121 -35.40 -14.69 20.36
CA LEU A 121 -34.04 -15.18 20.12
C LEU A 121 -33.66 -15.09 18.64
N ILE A 122 -34.55 -15.58 17.75
CA ILE A 122 -34.29 -15.57 16.31
C ILE A 122 -34.33 -14.13 15.80
N SER A 123 -35.25 -13.29 16.29
CA SER A 123 -35.34 -11.87 15.95
C SER A 123 -34.04 -11.14 16.28
N GLY A 124 -33.50 -11.34 17.47
CA GLY A 124 -32.20 -10.79 17.86
C GLY A 124 -31.06 -11.32 16.97
N PHE A 125 -31.05 -12.62 16.67
CA PHE A 125 -30.02 -13.23 15.82
C PHE A 125 -29.99 -12.64 14.41
N THR A 126 -31.13 -12.54 13.73
CA THR A 126 -31.22 -11.95 12.39
C THR A 126 -31.16 -10.43 12.41
N GLY A 127 -31.63 -9.83 13.50
CA GLY A 127 -31.59 -8.41 13.76
C GLY A 127 -30.18 -7.86 13.94
N SER A 128 -29.22 -8.67 14.36
CA SER A 128 -27.81 -8.24 14.52
C SER A 128 -27.19 -7.68 13.22
N VAL A 129 -27.75 -8.03 12.06
CA VAL A 129 -27.39 -7.49 10.75
C VAL A 129 -27.62 -5.97 10.68
N SER A 130 -28.64 -5.43 11.34
CA SER A 130 -28.89 -3.98 11.39
C SER A 130 -27.87 -3.22 12.23
N GLU A 131 -27.29 -3.87 13.24
CA GLU A 131 -26.29 -3.24 14.11
C GLU A 131 -24.91 -3.17 13.45
N VAL A 132 -24.46 -4.25 12.79
CA VAL A 132 -23.07 -4.30 12.29
C VAL A 132 -22.96 -4.13 10.77
N LEU A 133 -23.75 -4.90 9.99
CA LEU A 133 -23.57 -4.95 8.54
C LEU A 133 -23.97 -3.63 7.86
N VAL A 134 -24.94 -2.92 8.44
CA VAL A 134 -25.38 -1.60 7.98
C VAL A 134 -24.27 -0.57 8.11
N GLN A 135 -23.57 -0.52 9.24
CA GLN A 135 -22.46 0.40 9.43
C GLN A 135 -21.38 0.18 8.36
N MET A 136 -21.03 -1.08 8.08
CA MET A 136 -20.09 -1.44 7.01
C MET A 136 -20.59 -1.02 5.62
N THR A 137 -21.90 -1.11 5.37
CA THR A 137 -22.51 -0.72 4.08
C THR A 137 -22.54 0.78 3.88
N VAL A 138 -22.81 1.55 4.94
CA VAL A 138 -22.73 3.01 4.91
C VAL A 138 -21.28 3.46 4.72
N GLU A 139 -20.32 2.83 5.40
CA GLU A 139 -18.88 3.08 5.23
C GLU A 139 -18.45 2.87 3.77
N ASP A 140 -18.85 1.77 3.14
CA ASP A 140 -18.52 1.49 1.75
C ASP A 140 -19.21 2.43 0.75
N LEU A 141 -20.38 2.97 1.07
CA LEU A 141 -21.11 3.91 0.21
C LEU A 141 -20.46 5.29 0.17
N PHE A 142 -19.97 5.79 1.31
CA PHE A 142 -19.57 7.20 1.47
C PHE A 142 -18.09 7.40 1.78
N VAL A 143 -17.44 6.47 2.46
CA VAL A 143 -16.12 6.69 3.09
C VAL A 143 -15.04 5.86 2.41
N GLY A 144 -15.33 4.61 2.04
CA GLY A 144 -14.47 3.79 1.20
C GLY A 144 -13.08 3.53 1.79
N LEU A 145 -13.02 3.35 3.10
CA LEU A 145 -11.83 3.05 3.87
C LEU A 145 -11.87 1.57 4.28
N GLY A 146 -10.71 0.91 4.28
CA GLY A 146 -10.64 -0.49 4.73
C GLY A 146 -10.85 -0.60 6.24
N HIS A 147 -11.32 -1.75 6.72
CA HIS A 147 -11.70 -1.98 8.12
C HIS A 147 -10.64 -1.59 9.18
N GLY A 148 -9.34 -1.62 8.84
CA GLY A 148 -8.27 -1.17 9.76
C GLY A 148 -8.13 0.35 9.89
N VAL A 149 -8.64 1.11 8.91
CA VAL A 149 -8.61 2.58 8.91
C VAL A 149 -9.73 3.14 9.79
N LEU A 150 -10.85 2.44 9.96
CA LEU A 150 -11.88 2.86 10.92
C LEU A 150 -11.34 2.84 12.35
N THR A 151 -10.62 1.78 12.74
CA THR A 151 -9.95 1.73 14.04
C THR A 151 -8.91 2.85 14.16
N TYR A 152 -8.12 3.10 13.12
CA TYR A 152 -7.11 4.16 13.10
C TYR A 152 -7.70 5.59 13.04
N LEU A 153 -8.88 5.78 12.45
CA LEU A 153 -9.62 7.04 12.41
C LEU A 153 -10.41 7.28 13.70
N LEU A 154 -10.94 6.23 14.32
CA LEU A 154 -11.51 6.30 15.67
C LEU A 154 -10.43 6.69 16.68
N ASP A 155 -9.23 6.13 16.57
CA ASP A 155 -8.08 6.50 17.40
C ASP A 155 -7.46 7.87 17.03
N GLY A 156 -7.34 8.18 15.73
CA GLY A 156 -6.58 9.33 15.22
C GLY A 156 -7.40 10.59 14.93
N TYR A 157 -8.71 10.46 14.69
CA TYR A 157 -9.61 11.53 14.24
C TYR A 157 -10.99 11.45 14.93
N GLY A 158 -11.00 11.20 16.24
CA GLY A 158 -12.22 11.02 17.05
C GLY A 158 -13.26 12.14 16.89
N ASN A 159 -12.84 13.37 16.58
CA ASN A 159 -13.75 14.51 16.41
C ASN A 159 -14.63 14.44 15.15
N ILE A 160 -14.15 13.88 14.04
CA ILE A 160 -14.93 13.85 12.77
C ILE A 160 -15.78 12.58 12.70
N ALA A 161 -15.20 11.44 13.10
CA ALA A 161 -15.91 10.17 13.16
C ALA A 161 -17.00 10.18 14.24
N GLY A 162 -16.74 10.85 15.36
CA GLY A 162 -17.70 11.07 16.44
C GLY A 162 -18.95 11.78 15.94
N ASP A 163 -18.82 12.90 15.23
CA ASP A 163 -19.97 13.69 14.75
C ASP A 163 -20.83 12.94 13.73
N ALA A 164 -20.21 12.17 12.82
CA ALA A 164 -20.95 11.37 11.84
C ALA A 164 -21.68 10.18 12.49
N LEU A 165 -21.04 9.49 13.45
CA LEU A 165 -21.66 8.40 14.21
C LEU A 165 -22.75 8.93 15.15
N VAL A 166 -22.56 10.10 15.75
CA VAL A 166 -23.58 10.81 16.53
C VAL A 166 -24.76 11.16 15.63
N GLY A 167 -24.53 11.68 14.42
CA GLY A 167 -25.61 11.96 13.47
C GLY A 167 -26.43 10.73 13.09
N VAL A 168 -25.76 9.61 12.77
CA VAL A 168 -26.44 8.34 12.44
C VAL A 168 -27.17 7.77 13.66
N ALA A 169 -26.54 7.75 14.83
CA ALA A 169 -27.15 7.27 16.08
C ALA A 169 -28.33 8.16 16.49
N PHE A 170 -28.22 9.47 16.34
CA PHE A 170 -29.28 10.43 16.68
C PHE A 170 -30.49 10.26 15.78
N VAL A 171 -30.30 10.17 14.45
CA VAL A 171 -31.40 9.94 13.50
C VAL A 171 -32.03 8.56 13.73
N ARG A 172 -31.22 7.51 13.94
CA ARG A 172 -31.71 6.17 14.28
C ARG A 172 -32.56 6.20 15.53
N ASN A 173 -32.06 6.79 16.60
CA ASN A 173 -32.71 6.79 17.91
C ASN A 173 -33.96 7.68 17.90
N ILE A 174 -34.00 8.81 17.19
CA ILE A 174 -35.20 9.65 17.07
C ILE A 174 -36.32 8.92 16.34
N CYS A 175 -36.03 8.34 15.16
CA CYS A 175 -37.05 7.65 14.39
C CYS A 175 -37.57 6.42 15.13
N ALA A 176 -36.68 5.68 15.80
CA ALA A 176 -37.06 4.58 16.67
C ALA A 176 -37.94 5.03 17.83
N THR A 177 -37.56 6.09 18.53
CA THR A 177 -38.32 6.64 19.67
C THR A 177 -39.70 7.11 19.23
N ALA A 178 -39.81 7.74 18.06
CA ALA A 178 -41.09 8.15 17.50
C ALA A 178 -42.04 6.96 17.24
N ILE A 179 -41.50 5.82 16.79
CA ILE A 179 -42.28 4.58 16.61
C ILE A 179 -42.73 4.00 17.95
N VAL A 180 -41.86 4.00 18.97
CA VAL A 180 -42.20 3.56 20.34
C VAL A 180 -43.36 4.36 20.90
N PHE A 181 -43.36 5.69 20.75
CA PHE A 181 -44.47 6.55 21.19
C PHE A 181 -45.73 6.40 20.33
N ALA A 182 -45.59 6.05 19.05
CA ALA A 182 -46.72 5.80 18.16
C ALA A 182 -47.32 4.39 18.32
N ALA A 183 -46.59 3.44 18.91
CA ALA A 183 -47.01 2.05 19.07
C ALA A 183 -48.23 1.91 19.99
N THR A 184 -48.28 2.65 21.11
CA THR A 184 -49.40 2.58 22.06
C THR A 184 -50.71 3.10 21.44
N PRO A 185 -50.78 4.30 20.84
CA PRO A 185 -51.99 4.75 20.14
C PRO A 185 -52.38 3.85 18.96
N TRP A 186 -51.40 3.27 18.26
CA TRP A 186 -51.65 2.36 17.14
C TRP A 186 -52.27 1.04 17.63
N MET A 187 -51.76 0.49 18.74
CA MET A 187 -52.37 -0.67 19.39
C MET A 187 -53.78 -0.39 19.89
N GLU A 188 -54.01 0.73 20.57
CA GLU A 188 -55.35 1.08 21.08
C GLU A 188 -56.38 1.18 19.95
N ALA A 189 -55.96 1.65 18.77
CA ALA A 189 -56.83 1.80 17.62
C ALA A 189 -57.11 0.49 16.85
N LEU A 190 -56.13 -0.41 16.72
CA LEU A 190 -56.20 -1.56 15.81
C LEU A 190 -55.93 -2.92 16.46
N GLY A 191 -55.39 -2.97 17.68
CA GLY A 191 -55.02 -4.19 18.41
C GLY A 191 -53.63 -4.74 18.07
N MET A 192 -53.07 -5.54 18.98
CA MET A 192 -51.70 -6.08 18.90
C MET A 192 -51.46 -6.93 17.63
N TYR A 193 -52.46 -7.71 17.21
CA TYR A 193 -52.41 -8.51 15.99
C TYR A 193 -52.11 -7.66 14.74
N TYR A 194 -52.84 -6.55 14.56
CA TYR A 194 -52.71 -5.72 13.37
C TYR A 194 -51.44 -4.88 13.37
N LEU A 195 -50.89 -4.55 14.55
CA LEU A 195 -49.58 -3.92 14.69
C LEU A 195 -48.48 -4.82 14.06
N PHE A 196 -48.37 -6.07 14.49
CA PHE A 196 -47.37 -6.99 13.94
C PHE A 196 -47.60 -7.34 12.46
N VAL A 197 -48.86 -7.45 12.02
CA VAL A 197 -49.19 -7.68 10.59
C VAL A 197 -48.76 -6.49 9.73
N SER A 198 -49.00 -5.25 10.18
CA SER A 198 -48.58 -4.04 9.44
C SER A 198 -47.05 -3.93 9.34
N GLN A 199 -46.33 -4.38 10.37
CA GLN A 199 -44.88 -4.47 10.35
C GLN A 199 -44.39 -5.51 9.34
N ALA A 200 -45.02 -6.69 9.30
CA ALA A 200 -44.71 -7.73 8.32
C ALA A 200 -44.92 -7.24 6.87
N VAL A 201 -46.02 -6.53 6.61
CA VAL A 201 -46.31 -5.93 5.29
C VAL A 201 -45.25 -4.89 4.91
N SER A 202 -44.82 -4.05 5.87
CA SER A 202 -43.79 -3.04 5.65
C SER A 202 -42.44 -3.67 5.28
N GLN A 203 -42.07 -4.78 5.92
CA GLN A 203 -40.86 -5.54 5.59
C GLN A 203 -40.93 -6.20 4.21
N CYS A 204 -42.09 -6.71 3.79
CA CYS A 204 -42.30 -7.24 2.44
C CYS A 204 -42.17 -6.16 1.35
N SER A 205 -42.61 -4.92 1.63
CA SER A 205 -42.53 -3.81 0.67
C SER A 205 -41.09 -3.46 0.27
N LEU A 206 -40.12 -3.71 1.16
CA LEU A 206 -38.68 -3.53 0.93
C LEU A 206 -38.18 -4.32 -0.31
N HIS A 207 -38.71 -5.53 -0.50
CA HIS A 207 -38.31 -6.43 -1.59
C HIS A 207 -38.92 -6.02 -2.93
N PHE A 208 -40.15 -5.47 -2.91
CA PHE A 208 -40.80 -4.97 -4.11
C PHE A 208 -40.07 -3.75 -4.68
N TRP A 209 -39.76 -2.76 -3.84
CA TRP A 209 -39.01 -1.57 -4.26
C TRP A 209 -37.53 -1.87 -4.59
N GLY A 210 -36.90 -2.79 -3.87
CA GLY A 210 -35.52 -3.21 -4.12
C GLY A 210 -35.31 -4.04 -5.40
N SER A 211 -36.36 -4.70 -5.92
CA SER A 211 -36.27 -5.54 -7.12
C SER A 211 -36.55 -4.75 -8.41
N LEU A 212 -37.56 -3.87 -8.42
CA LEU A 212 -38.03 -3.14 -9.60
C LEU A 212 -36.99 -2.24 -10.26
N LEU A 213 -36.00 -1.76 -9.51
CA LEU A 213 -34.97 -0.82 -9.98
C LEU A 213 -33.58 -1.47 -10.13
N SER A 214 -33.43 -2.74 -9.77
CA SER A 214 -32.18 -3.50 -9.95
C SER A 214 -32.05 -4.13 -11.35
N SER A 215 -33.15 -4.19 -12.11
CA SER A 215 -33.23 -4.69 -13.49
C SER A 215 -32.51 -3.81 -14.53
N GLY A 216 -32.04 -2.61 -14.15
CA GLY A 216 -31.27 -1.73 -15.03
C GLY A 216 -29.75 -1.99 -15.06
N ALA A 217 -29.21 -2.93 -14.28
CA ALA A 217 -27.78 -3.16 -14.16
C ALA A 217 -27.33 -4.43 -14.91
N GLY A 218 -27.47 -4.41 -16.24
CA GLY A 218 -26.64 -5.26 -17.08
C GLY A 218 -25.17 -4.97 -16.80
N ARG A 219 -24.35 -6.02 -16.70
CA ARG A 219 -22.90 -5.95 -16.55
C ARG A 219 -22.30 -5.40 -17.84
N THR A 220 -22.32 -4.08 -17.99
CA THR A 220 -21.59 -3.41 -19.05
C THR A 220 -20.11 -3.44 -18.69
N ASP A 221 -19.28 -3.80 -19.66
CA ASP A 221 -17.83 -3.61 -19.61
C ASP A 221 -17.60 -2.10 -19.49
N GLN A 222 -17.50 -1.60 -18.25
CA GLN A 222 -17.45 -0.16 -17.98
C GLN A 222 -16.06 0.35 -18.33
N SER A 223 -15.90 0.90 -19.53
CA SER A 223 -14.80 1.79 -19.85
C SER A 223 -14.80 2.95 -18.86
N ILE A 224 -13.70 3.11 -18.12
CA ILE A 224 -13.52 4.22 -17.19
C ILE A 224 -12.83 5.34 -17.96
N GLU A 225 -13.52 6.45 -18.16
CA GLU A 225 -12.92 7.68 -18.69
C GLU A 225 -12.23 8.44 -17.57
N LEU A 226 -10.95 8.78 -17.78
CA LEU A 226 -10.07 9.46 -16.82
C LEU A 226 -9.21 10.45 -17.60
N ASP A 227 -8.88 11.57 -16.96
CA ASP A 227 -7.86 12.49 -17.48
C ASP A 227 -6.47 11.87 -17.30
N VAL A 228 -6.23 11.20 -16.17
CA VAL A 228 -4.95 10.57 -15.85
C VAL A 228 -5.12 9.23 -15.14
N LEU A 229 -4.46 8.20 -15.66
CA LEU A 229 -4.27 6.92 -14.99
C LEU A 229 -2.89 6.87 -14.33
N VAL A 230 -2.85 6.64 -13.03
CA VAL A 230 -1.62 6.43 -12.26
C VAL A 230 -1.47 4.94 -11.96
N VAL A 231 -0.31 4.35 -12.24
CA VAL A 231 -0.05 2.93 -11.93
C VAL A 231 0.93 2.81 -10.76
N GLY A 232 0.52 2.09 -9.72
CA GLY A 232 1.26 1.88 -8.47
C GLY A 232 0.77 2.78 -7.33
N GLY A 233 0.46 2.20 -6.18
CA GLY A 233 0.00 2.82 -4.94
C GLY A 233 1.09 2.98 -3.87
N GLY A 234 2.36 3.09 -4.29
CA GLY A 234 3.48 3.50 -3.43
C GLY A 234 3.61 5.03 -3.35
N PHE A 235 4.69 5.52 -2.71
CA PHE A 235 4.96 6.97 -2.57
C PHE A 235 4.82 7.75 -3.89
N GLY A 236 5.39 7.21 -4.98
CA GLY A 236 5.33 7.81 -6.32
C GLY A 236 3.90 8.09 -6.76
N GLY A 237 3.08 7.04 -6.89
CA GLY A 237 1.71 7.20 -7.36
C GLY A 237 0.81 7.95 -6.38
N LEU A 238 1.00 7.80 -5.06
CA LEU A 238 0.23 8.54 -4.06
C LEU A 238 0.46 10.05 -4.15
N TYR A 239 1.72 10.47 -4.22
CA TYR A 239 2.05 11.89 -4.31
C TYR A 239 1.66 12.47 -5.68
N THR A 240 1.88 11.74 -6.77
CA THR A 240 1.40 12.14 -8.11
C THR A 240 -0.12 12.30 -8.14
N LEU A 241 -0.88 11.33 -7.61
CA LEU A 241 -2.35 11.44 -7.53
C LEU A 241 -2.79 12.67 -6.72
N TYR A 242 -2.12 12.93 -5.60
CA TYR A 242 -2.38 14.12 -4.78
C TYR A 242 -2.20 15.40 -5.60
N LYS A 243 -1.07 15.56 -6.30
CA LYS A 243 -0.79 16.72 -7.16
C LYS A 243 -1.80 16.87 -8.30
N LEU A 244 -2.13 15.77 -8.99
CA LEU A 244 -3.10 15.79 -10.09
C LEU A 244 -4.51 16.19 -9.65
N ARG A 245 -4.94 15.73 -8.46
CA ARG A 245 -6.23 16.13 -7.88
C ARG A 245 -6.27 17.60 -7.48
N GLN A 246 -5.14 18.18 -7.07
CA GLN A 246 -5.05 19.63 -6.82
C GLN A 246 -5.26 20.45 -8.09
N LEU A 247 -4.97 19.88 -9.27
CA LEU A 247 -5.27 20.49 -10.58
C LEU A 247 -6.73 20.29 -11.02
N GLY A 248 -7.56 19.60 -10.22
CA GLY A 248 -8.96 19.31 -10.57
C GLY A 248 -9.14 18.14 -11.54
N LEU A 249 -8.08 17.40 -11.88
CA LEU A 249 -8.12 16.30 -12.84
C LEU A 249 -8.80 15.04 -12.25
N ASN A 250 -9.59 14.37 -13.07
CA ASN A 250 -10.18 13.06 -12.80
C ASN A 250 -9.09 11.97 -12.92
N ALA A 251 -8.35 11.79 -11.83
CA ALA A 251 -7.25 10.83 -11.75
C ALA A 251 -7.55 9.64 -10.81
N LYS A 252 -7.10 8.44 -11.20
CA LYS A 252 -7.19 7.20 -10.40
C LYS A 252 -5.87 6.43 -10.36
N ILE A 253 -5.63 5.77 -9.23
CA ILE A 253 -4.52 4.82 -9.06
C ILE A 253 -5.00 3.39 -9.32
N PHE A 254 -4.23 2.64 -10.09
CA PHE A 254 -4.32 1.19 -10.19
C PHE A 254 -3.14 0.57 -9.44
N GLU A 255 -3.43 -0.20 -8.39
CA GLU A 255 -2.45 -0.90 -7.55
C GLU A 255 -2.71 -2.41 -7.65
N ALA A 256 -1.64 -3.19 -7.81
CA ALA A 256 -1.72 -4.64 -7.87
C ALA A 256 -1.95 -5.25 -6.47
N GLY A 257 -1.47 -4.56 -5.45
CA GLY A 257 -1.58 -4.94 -4.05
C GLY A 257 -2.98 -4.78 -3.50
N LYS A 258 -3.25 -5.47 -2.40
CA LYS A 258 -4.54 -5.34 -1.70
C LYS A 258 -4.62 -4.06 -0.87
N ALA A 259 -3.49 -3.37 -0.69
CA ALA A 259 -3.39 -2.11 0.03
C ALA A 259 -2.34 -1.19 -0.60
N LEU A 260 -2.41 0.09 -0.22
CA LEU A 260 -1.41 1.10 -0.57
C LEU A 260 -0.10 0.85 0.19
N GLY A 261 1.00 1.39 -0.33
CA GLY A 261 2.32 1.33 0.28
C GLY A 261 3.42 0.84 -0.67
N GLY A 262 3.08 0.25 -1.81
CA GLY A 262 4.04 -0.23 -2.81
C GLY A 262 5.06 -1.19 -2.19
N VAL A 263 6.36 -0.86 -2.29
CA VAL A 263 7.44 -1.70 -1.74
C VAL A 263 7.28 -2.02 -0.24
N TRP A 264 6.65 -1.14 0.55
CA TRP A 264 6.41 -1.34 1.98
C TRP A 264 5.23 -2.28 2.27
N HIS A 265 4.33 -2.45 1.30
CA HIS A 265 3.27 -3.47 1.37
C HIS A 265 3.84 -4.85 1.02
N TRP A 266 4.64 -4.93 -0.04
CA TRP A 266 5.13 -6.20 -0.59
C TRP A 266 6.34 -6.78 0.15
N ASN A 267 7.28 -5.95 0.58
CA ASN A 267 8.58 -6.42 1.07
C ASN A 267 8.60 -6.53 2.60
N ARG A 268 7.89 -7.53 3.14
CA ARG A 268 7.88 -7.86 4.57
C ARG A 268 8.53 -9.22 4.81
N TYR A 269 9.82 -9.22 5.13
CA TYR A 269 10.65 -10.43 5.11
C TYR A 269 10.96 -11.03 6.50
N THR A 270 10.71 -10.33 7.61
CA THR A 270 11.03 -10.81 8.98
C THR A 270 9.83 -11.18 9.87
N GLU A 271 8.59 -10.82 9.50
CA GLU A 271 7.38 -11.08 10.32
C GLU A 271 7.01 -12.58 10.44
N HIS A 272 7.72 -13.50 9.76
CA HIS A 272 7.41 -14.93 9.72
C HIS A 272 8.55 -15.86 10.17
N ALA A 273 9.64 -15.34 10.75
CA ALA A 273 10.81 -16.16 11.09
C ALA A 273 10.61 -16.95 12.39
N SER A 274 9.99 -18.13 12.31
CA SER A 274 9.98 -19.13 13.39
C SER A 274 10.46 -20.50 12.86
N ILE A 275 11.68 -20.59 12.30
CA ILE A 275 12.18 -21.83 11.68
C ILE A 275 13.71 -22.01 11.89
N ARG A 276 14.16 -23.26 11.97
CA ARG A 276 15.43 -23.69 12.59
C ARG A 276 16.70 -23.65 11.71
N LYS A 277 16.62 -23.53 10.38
CA LYS A 277 17.81 -23.47 9.48
C LYS A 277 17.55 -22.62 8.23
N PHE A 278 18.44 -21.68 7.92
CA PHE A 278 18.26 -20.69 6.84
C PHE A 278 19.45 -20.63 5.87
N LEU A 279 19.13 -20.33 4.61
CA LEU A 279 20.04 -19.87 3.55
C LEU A 279 19.71 -18.42 3.20
N ILE A 280 20.68 -17.52 3.13
CA ILE A 280 20.52 -16.19 2.51
C ILE A 280 21.50 -16.09 1.34
N THR A 281 20.98 -16.08 0.11
CA THR A 281 21.81 -15.85 -1.08
C THR A 281 21.87 -14.36 -1.38
N SER A 282 23.03 -13.74 -1.22
CA SER A 282 23.25 -12.38 -1.74
C SER A 282 23.75 -12.49 -3.19
N SER A 283 22.95 -11.94 -4.11
CA SER A 283 23.18 -11.74 -5.57
C SER A 283 22.67 -12.83 -6.55
N LEU A 284 22.06 -12.34 -7.64
CA LEU A 284 21.41 -13.06 -8.75
C LEU A 284 22.13 -14.32 -9.26
N PHE A 285 21.34 -15.35 -9.54
CA PHE A 285 21.67 -16.50 -10.40
C PHE A 285 22.15 -16.00 -11.77
N ASP A 286 23.35 -16.44 -12.18
CA ASP A 286 24.01 -15.95 -13.39
C ASP A 286 23.36 -16.44 -14.72
N ASN A 287 22.30 -17.26 -14.69
CA ASN A 287 21.73 -17.88 -15.90
C ASN A 287 20.39 -17.34 -16.39
N VAL A 288 19.79 -16.32 -15.76
CA VAL A 288 18.58 -15.68 -16.28
C VAL A 288 18.64 -14.17 -16.01
N MET A 289 18.64 -13.37 -17.07
CA MET A 289 18.69 -11.89 -17.13
C MET A 289 20.10 -11.29 -17.20
N HIS A 290 20.55 -11.08 -18.43
CA HIS A 290 21.70 -10.27 -18.79
C HIS A 290 21.34 -8.78 -18.77
N SER A 291 22.29 -7.95 -18.33
CA SER A 291 22.21 -6.50 -18.09
C SER A 291 21.36 -6.13 -16.87
N LEU A 292 21.97 -5.60 -15.78
CA LEU A 292 21.31 -4.83 -14.70
C LEU A 292 22.27 -4.43 -13.58
N ILE A 293 22.06 -3.23 -13.03
CA ILE A 293 22.76 -2.65 -11.89
C ILE A 293 22.51 -3.50 -10.63
N ARG A 294 23.59 -4.00 -10.00
CA ARG A 294 23.55 -4.87 -8.82
C ARG A 294 23.27 -4.08 -7.52
N PHE A 295 22.01 -3.66 -7.31
CA PHE A 295 21.53 -3.11 -6.02
C PHE A 295 21.14 -4.23 -5.04
N GLN A 296 22.08 -5.06 -4.56
CA GLN A 296 21.67 -6.31 -3.87
C GLN A 296 22.60 -6.77 -2.76
N GLY A 297 22.47 -6.13 -1.60
CA GLY A 297 23.08 -6.58 -0.34
C GLY A 297 22.27 -6.20 0.91
N SER A 298 21.50 -5.11 0.86
CA SER A 298 20.79 -4.59 2.04
C SER A 298 19.74 -5.54 2.60
N THR A 299 18.96 -6.22 1.75
CA THR A 299 17.98 -7.21 2.22
C THR A 299 18.68 -8.37 2.90
N GLY A 300 19.80 -8.86 2.35
CA GLY A 300 20.58 -9.91 2.99
C GLY A 300 21.13 -9.47 4.35
N VAL A 301 21.74 -8.29 4.42
CA VAL A 301 22.27 -7.70 5.67
C VAL A 301 21.16 -7.55 6.74
N GLN A 302 19.97 -7.08 6.36
CA GLN A 302 18.84 -6.92 7.28
C GLN A 302 18.29 -8.27 7.77
N ILE A 303 18.19 -9.27 6.88
CA ILE A 303 17.71 -10.60 7.27
C ILE A 303 18.72 -11.31 8.17
N VAL A 304 20.02 -11.24 7.86
CA VAL A 304 21.08 -11.86 8.69
C VAL A 304 21.00 -11.35 10.13
N GLN A 305 20.87 -10.02 10.33
CA GLN A 305 20.79 -9.42 11.67
C GLN A 305 19.64 -9.95 12.53
N GLU A 306 18.51 -10.31 11.91
CA GLU A 306 17.34 -10.81 12.64
C GLU A 306 17.34 -12.34 12.76
N VAL A 307 17.83 -13.04 11.74
CA VAL A 307 17.79 -14.50 11.67
C VAL A 307 18.95 -15.14 12.45
N ALA A 308 20.14 -14.53 12.47
CA ALA A 308 21.29 -15.06 13.21
C ALA A 308 20.97 -15.27 14.71
N LYS A 309 20.19 -14.34 15.29
CA LYS A 309 19.73 -14.35 16.69
C LYS A 309 18.77 -15.50 17.03
N GLN A 310 18.14 -16.12 16.03
CA GLN A 310 17.04 -17.07 16.22
C GLN A 310 17.33 -18.45 15.61
N ALA A 311 18.16 -18.51 14.58
CA ALA A 311 18.48 -19.74 13.88
C ALA A 311 19.42 -20.62 14.72
N SER A 312 19.12 -21.92 14.80
CA SER A 312 20.05 -22.87 15.43
C SER A 312 21.34 -23.06 14.62
N ASP A 313 21.28 -22.80 13.31
CA ASP A 313 22.37 -22.97 12.34
C ASP A 313 22.00 -22.14 11.09
N LEU A 314 22.85 -21.17 10.72
CA LEU A 314 22.63 -20.25 9.60
C LEU A 314 23.82 -20.35 8.64
N THR A 315 23.54 -20.52 7.34
CA THR A 315 24.57 -20.43 6.31
C THR A 315 24.30 -19.25 5.39
N VAL A 316 25.27 -18.34 5.28
CA VAL A 316 25.19 -17.14 4.44
C VAL A 316 26.06 -17.34 3.22
N PHE A 317 25.44 -17.32 2.04
CA PHE A 317 26.16 -17.45 0.78
C PHE A 317 26.48 -16.06 0.24
N LEU A 318 27.78 -15.76 0.21
CA LEU A 318 28.33 -14.44 -0.09
C LEU A 318 29.13 -14.50 -1.39
N ARG A 319 28.70 -13.77 -2.42
CA ARG A 319 29.50 -13.56 -3.64
C ARG A 319 30.36 -12.30 -3.58
N THR A 320 29.85 -11.25 -2.94
CA THR A 320 30.58 -10.00 -2.75
C THR A 320 30.17 -9.41 -1.41
N PRO A 321 31.10 -9.27 -0.45
CA PRO A 321 30.80 -8.67 0.85
C PRO A 321 30.19 -7.28 0.72
N ASN A 322 29.24 -6.95 1.59
CA ASN A 322 28.68 -5.61 1.67
C ASN A 322 29.58 -4.72 2.53
N ILE A 323 29.88 -3.51 2.03
CA ILE A 323 30.53 -2.48 2.83
C ILE A 323 29.42 -1.73 3.58
N ALA A 324 28.96 -2.29 4.70
CA ALA A 324 27.85 -1.74 5.48
C ALA A 324 28.33 -0.66 6.47
N LEU A 325 27.46 0.32 6.73
CA LEU A 325 27.68 1.48 7.60
C LEU A 325 26.76 1.42 8.83
N PRO A 326 27.18 1.97 9.98
CA PRO A 326 26.39 1.91 11.21
C PRO A 326 25.16 2.81 11.12
N THR A 327 23.99 2.25 11.45
CA THR A 327 22.71 2.97 11.39
C THR A 327 22.56 3.97 12.54
N ARG A 328 23.09 3.63 13.73
CA ARG A 328 22.96 4.42 14.98
C ARG A 328 21.50 4.70 15.37
N GLN A 329 20.62 3.71 15.17
CA GLN A 329 19.21 3.88 15.53
C GLN A 329 19.04 3.99 17.04
N ARG A 330 18.15 4.88 17.43
CA ARG A 330 17.75 5.07 18.83
C ARG A 330 16.27 5.41 18.91
N PRO A 331 15.63 5.20 20.07
CA PRO A 331 14.32 5.78 20.34
C PRO A 331 14.34 7.31 20.22
N MET A 332 13.26 7.87 19.68
CA MET A 332 13.03 9.33 19.63
C MET A 332 11.82 9.69 20.49
N SER A 333 11.98 10.63 21.41
CA SER A 333 10.88 11.10 22.25
C SER A 333 9.86 11.89 21.43
N VAL A 334 8.60 11.93 21.90
CA VAL A 334 7.55 12.75 21.27
C VAL A 334 7.91 14.24 21.30
N ALA A 335 8.55 14.70 22.39
CA ALA A 335 9.02 16.08 22.52
C ALA A 335 10.06 16.43 21.45
N GLU A 336 11.05 15.55 21.23
CA GLU A 336 12.04 15.70 20.18
C GLU A 336 11.38 15.74 18.79
N GLN A 337 10.46 14.81 18.50
CA GLN A 337 9.73 14.80 17.22
C GLN A 337 8.93 16.10 17.00
N ASN A 338 8.28 16.62 18.05
CA ASN A 338 7.52 17.86 17.96
C ASN A 338 8.41 19.09 17.74
N GLN A 339 9.62 19.12 18.29
CA GLN A 339 10.58 20.18 18.02
C GLN A 339 10.97 20.23 16.54
N TYR A 340 11.17 19.06 15.90
CA TYR A 340 11.50 19.03 14.47
C TYR A 340 10.34 19.47 13.57
N LYS A 341 9.08 19.24 13.95
CA LYS A 341 7.91 19.65 13.15
C LYS A 341 7.91 21.14 12.83
N ALA A 342 8.40 21.99 13.75
CA ALA A 342 8.51 23.44 13.54
C ALA A 342 9.47 23.82 12.40
N ILE A 343 10.36 22.91 11.98
CA ILE A 343 11.38 23.15 10.95
C ILE A 343 11.31 22.16 9.78
N TYR A 344 10.31 21.27 9.73
CA TYR A 344 10.17 20.26 8.67
C TYR A 344 10.15 20.85 7.27
N GLU A 345 9.42 21.94 7.04
CA GLU A 345 9.39 22.60 5.73
C GLU A 345 10.78 23.02 5.27
N LYS A 346 11.59 23.57 6.18
CA LYS A 346 12.97 23.96 5.88
C LYS A 346 13.86 22.76 5.61
N ILE A 347 13.68 21.66 6.36
CA ILE A 347 14.42 20.41 6.15
C ILE A 347 14.09 19.82 4.78
N PHE A 348 12.81 19.70 4.42
CA PHE A 348 12.40 19.19 3.12
C PHE A 348 12.89 20.07 1.97
N ALA A 349 12.77 21.40 2.09
CA ALA A 349 13.31 22.33 1.11
C ALA A 349 14.84 22.20 0.96
N ALA A 350 15.56 21.97 2.06
CA ALA A 350 17.01 21.75 2.01
C ALA A 350 17.36 20.43 1.29
N THR A 351 16.57 19.36 1.45
CA THR A 351 16.86 18.09 0.77
C THR A 351 16.92 18.22 -0.76
N ARG A 352 16.09 19.09 -1.37
CA ARG A 352 16.11 19.34 -2.82
C ARG A 352 17.37 20.09 -3.29
N LYS A 353 18.10 20.73 -2.38
CA LYS A 353 19.37 21.42 -2.66
C LYS A 353 20.60 20.56 -2.38
N CYS A 354 20.43 19.48 -1.62
CA CYS A 354 21.54 18.58 -1.28
C CYS A 354 21.69 17.49 -2.33
N PHE A 355 22.93 17.20 -2.76
CA PHE A 355 23.23 16.32 -3.89
C PHE A 355 22.50 14.97 -3.89
N PHE A 356 22.44 14.29 -2.74
CA PHE A 356 21.81 12.97 -2.58
C PHE A 356 20.35 13.03 -2.11
N GLY A 357 19.70 14.20 -2.05
CA GLY A 357 18.31 14.30 -1.59
C GLY A 357 18.13 14.05 -0.08
N VAL A 358 19.20 14.14 0.69
CA VAL A 358 19.22 14.07 2.16
C VAL A 358 19.84 15.36 2.68
N PRO A 359 19.43 15.91 3.84
CA PRO A 359 19.88 17.21 4.32
C PRO A 359 21.30 17.13 4.92
N TYR A 360 22.25 16.69 4.08
CA TYR A 360 23.66 16.57 4.37
C TYR A 360 24.44 17.34 3.30
N TRP A 361 25.38 18.16 3.77
CA TRP A 361 26.27 18.92 2.91
C TRP A 361 27.63 18.23 2.88
N SER A 362 28.18 18.17 1.67
CA SER A 362 29.54 17.72 1.44
C SER A 362 30.45 18.94 1.52
N ASP A 363 31.44 18.86 2.40
CA ASP A 363 32.52 19.84 2.45
C ASP A 363 33.45 19.60 1.24
N GLY A 364 34.00 20.65 0.64
CA GLY A 364 34.69 20.57 -0.66
C GLY A 364 35.80 19.51 -0.72
N LYS A 365 37.01 19.89 -0.32
CA LYS A 365 38.16 18.98 -0.20
C LYS A 365 38.82 19.23 1.16
N ALA A 366 39.36 18.19 1.77
CA ALA A 366 40.16 18.32 2.98
C ALA A 366 41.45 19.12 2.68
N LEU A 367 41.89 19.94 3.63
CA LEU A 367 43.18 20.64 3.57
C LEU A 367 44.33 19.67 3.86
N ASP A 368 44.12 18.71 4.77
CA ASP A 368 45.10 17.68 5.14
C ASP A 368 44.46 16.36 5.62
N GLU A 369 45.30 15.39 6.00
CA GLU A 369 44.88 14.07 6.47
C GLU A 369 44.27 14.09 7.89
N ILE A 370 44.70 15.03 8.76
CA ILE A 370 44.20 15.15 10.13
C ILE A 370 42.76 15.65 10.12
N GLU A 371 42.48 16.68 9.31
CA GLU A 371 41.14 17.21 9.08
C GLU A 371 40.23 16.13 8.50
N ARG A 372 40.73 15.37 7.52
CA ARG A 372 39.98 14.26 6.92
C ARG A 372 39.60 13.21 7.96
N MET A 373 40.58 12.77 8.77
CA MET A 373 40.35 11.76 9.79
C MET A 373 39.38 12.25 10.88
N THR A 374 39.47 13.53 11.25
CA THR A 374 38.55 14.17 12.22
C THR A 374 37.12 14.18 11.68
N ARG A 375 36.95 14.63 10.43
CA ARG A 375 35.65 14.62 9.74
C ARG A 375 35.09 13.20 9.62
N TRP A 376 35.91 12.21 9.27
CA TRP A 376 35.47 10.83 9.16
C TRP A 376 35.01 10.24 10.49
N LYS A 377 35.71 10.51 11.59
CA LYS A 377 35.27 10.12 12.94
C LYS A 377 33.92 10.74 13.30
N GLU A 378 33.75 12.03 13.00
CA GLU A 378 32.50 12.76 13.22
C GLU A 378 31.34 12.16 12.40
N LEU A 379 31.53 11.97 11.08
CA LEU A 379 30.51 11.40 10.21
C LEU A 379 30.16 9.95 10.57
N TRP A 380 31.16 9.16 10.98
CA TRP A 380 30.93 7.79 11.47
C TRP A 380 30.12 7.77 12.78
N ALA A 381 30.37 8.74 13.67
CA ALA A 381 29.61 8.90 14.91
C ALA A 381 28.15 9.32 14.65
N ARG A 382 27.91 10.16 13.63
CA ARG A 382 26.55 10.54 13.19
C ARG A 382 25.75 9.34 12.66
N GLY A 383 26.41 8.39 12.02
CA GLY A 383 25.79 7.18 11.48
C GLY A 383 24.95 7.41 10.22
N ALA A 384 24.14 6.39 9.88
CA ALA A 384 23.33 6.34 8.67
C ALA A 384 24.17 6.61 7.41
N PHE A 385 23.68 7.45 6.50
CA PHE A 385 24.39 7.80 5.27
C PHE A 385 25.30 9.04 5.43
N ALA A 386 25.55 9.52 6.65
CA ALA A 386 26.38 10.71 6.83
C ALA A 386 27.82 10.49 6.29
N PHE A 387 28.39 9.31 6.53
CA PHE A 387 29.75 8.98 6.11
C PHE A 387 29.99 8.97 4.60
N ASN A 388 28.99 8.65 3.79
CA ASN A 388 29.15 8.67 2.33
C ASN A 388 28.55 9.91 1.66
N THR A 389 27.47 10.48 2.20
CA THR A 389 26.78 11.61 1.55
C THR A 389 27.28 12.99 1.97
N ALA A 390 27.87 13.11 3.18
CA ALA A 390 28.40 14.37 3.72
C ALA A 390 29.93 14.45 3.68
N ASN A 391 30.57 13.46 3.04
CA ASN A 391 32.02 13.35 2.95
C ASN A 391 32.60 14.31 1.90
N TYR A 392 33.92 14.39 1.82
CA TYR A 392 34.59 15.17 0.78
C TYR A 392 34.32 14.58 -0.61
N ARG A 393 34.07 15.45 -1.59
CA ARG A 393 33.69 15.04 -2.96
C ARG A 393 34.78 14.25 -3.67
N ASP A 394 36.05 14.47 -3.33
CA ASP A 394 37.17 13.76 -3.93
C ASP A 394 37.15 12.25 -3.62
N CYS A 395 36.51 11.82 -2.53
CA CYS A 395 36.37 10.41 -2.17
C CYS A 395 35.63 9.59 -3.24
N MET A 396 34.74 10.22 -4.03
CA MET A 396 33.97 9.55 -5.08
C MET A 396 34.73 9.44 -6.41
N PHE A 397 35.66 10.35 -6.69
CA PHE A 397 36.31 10.49 -8.01
C PHE A 397 37.82 10.25 -7.99
N ASN A 398 38.43 10.06 -6.81
CA ASN A 398 39.85 9.81 -6.66
C ASN A 398 40.09 8.46 -5.97
N GLN A 399 40.71 7.52 -6.70
CA GLN A 399 40.98 6.17 -6.20
C GLN A 399 41.80 6.17 -4.91
N LYS A 400 42.85 7.01 -4.82
CA LYS A 400 43.70 7.09 -3.62
C LYS A 400 42.92 7.54 -2.40
N THR A 401 42.06 8.54 -2.53
CA THR A 401 41.20 8.98 -1.41
C THR A 401 40.15 7.91 -1.06
N ASN A 402 39.62 7.20 -2.05
CA ASN A 402 38.66 6.11 -1.82
C ASN A 402 39.30 4.91 -1.10
N ASP A 403 40.56 4.57 -1.42
CA ASP A 403 41.32 3.52 -0.74
C ASP A 403 41.53 3.87 0.74
N LEU A 404 41.87 5.12 1.05
CA LEU A 404 41.95 5.61 2.44
C LEU A 404 40.60 5.52 3.17
N MET A 405 39.50 5.80 2.45
CA MET A 405 38.15 5.68 3.00
C MET A 405 37.81 4.22 3.32
N TYR A 406 38.25 3.27 2.48
CA TYR A 406 38.14 1.84 2.74
C TYR A 406 38.95 1.41 3.95
N GLU A 407 40.20 1.86 4.06
CA GLU A 407 41.06 1.58 5.22
C GLU A 407 40.41 2.09 6.52
N PHE A 408 39.84 3.30 6.51
CA PHE A 408 39.12 3.83 7.66
C PHE A 408 37.92 2.96 8.07
N TRP A 409 37.14 2.49 7.09
CA TRP A 409 36.00 1.60 7.33
C TRP A 409 36.45 0.23 7.86
N ARG A 410 37.49 -0.36 7.26
CA ARG A 410 38.04 -1.67 7.63
C ARG A 410 38.61 -1.68 9.05
N ASN A 411 39.23 -0.59 9.48
CA ASN A 411 39.85 -0.44 10.80
C ASN A 411 38.82 -0.24 11.96
N LYS A 412 37.55 -0.62 11.76
CA LYS A 412 36.50 -0.59 12.79
C LYS A 412 36.23 -1.98 13.39
N ASP A 413 37.24 -2.85 13.38
CA ASP A 413 37.18 -4.23 13.85
C ASP A 413 36.08 -5.06 13.17
N LEU A 414 35.95 -4.91 11.85
CA LEU A 414 34.92 -5.58 11.05
C LEU A 414 35.51 -6.79 10.32
N VAL A 415 34.70 -7.84 10.11
CA VAL A 415 35.02 -8.94 9.19
C VAL A 415 35.02 -8.42 7.76
N ALA A 416 36.19 -7.95 7.31
CA ALA A 416 36.35 -7.22 6.07
C ALA A 416 37.52 -7.77 5.24
N PRO A 417 37.36 -7.92 3.90
CA PRO A 417 38.44 -8.35 3.01
C PRO A 417 39.67 -7.44 3.08
N GLU A 418 40.85 -7.99 2.80
CA GLU A 418 42.07 -7.17 2.83
C GLU A 418 42.09 -6.08 1.77
N ARG A 419 41.58 -6.43 0.59
CA ARG A 419 41.47 -5.53 -0.56
C ARG A 419 39.99 -5.22 -0.81
N PRO A 420 39.65 -3.96 -1.14
CA PRO A 420 38.28 -3.59 -1.45
C PRO A 420 37.74 -4.43 -2.61
N PRO A 421 36.56 -5.07 -2.48
CA PRO A 421 35.96 -5.83 -3.58
C PRO A 421 35.51 -4.93 -4.74
N HIS A 422 35.31 -3.65 -4.45
CA HIS A 422 35.07 -2.53 -5.36
C HIS A 422 35.29 -1.22 -4.58
N PRO A 423 35.52 -0.07 -5.24
CA PRO A 423 35.60 1.22 -4.56
C PRO A 423 34.31 1.51 -3.75
N LEU A 424 34.41 2.21 -2.62
CA LEU A 424 33.24 2.66 -1.86
C LEU A 424 32.36 3.56 -2.73
N ASP A 425 31.07 3.58 -2.43
CA ASP A 425 30.03 4.35 -3.11
C ASP A 425 29.74 3.98 -4.58
N THR A 426 30.51 3.06 -5.18
CA THR A 426 30.14 2.44 -6.47
C THR A 426 28.96 1.46 -6.35
N LYS A 427 28.66 1.04 -5.12
CA LYS A 427 27.40 0.39 -4.73
C LYS A 427 26.87 1.07 -3.49
N ARG A 428 25.54 1.15 -3.35
CA ARG A 428 24.91 1.69 -2.15
C ARG A 428 25.32 0.87 -0.92
N PRO A 429 25.97 1.46 0.09
CA PRO A 429 26.25 0.77 1.35
C PRO A 429 24.93 0.41 2.05
N SER A 430 24.89 -0.75 2.71
CA SER A 430 23.78 -1.08 3.59
C SER A 430 23.94 -0.35 4.93
N LEU A 431 22.83 -0.16 5.65
CA LEU A 431 22.89 0.29 7.04
C LEU A 431 22.71 -0.93 7.95
N GLU A 432 23.56 -1.04 8.95
CA GLU A 432 23.58 -2.15 9.90
C GLU A 432 23.64 -1.66 11.36
N GLN A 433 23.20 -2.50 12.29
CA GLN A 433 23.23 -2.27 13.73
C GLN A 433 24.20 -3.22 14.43
N ASP A 434 24.11 -4.50 14.06
CA ASP A 434 24.86 -5.60 14.64
C ASP A 434 25.17 -6.67 13.59
N TYR A 435 25.32 -6.28 12.31
CA TYR A 435 25.52 -7.26 11.23
C TYR A 435 26.84 -7.99 11.36
N TYR A 436 27.92 -7.26 11.68
CA TYR A 436 29.26 -7.86 11.80
C TYR A 436 29.35 -8.75 13.04
N GLU A 437 28.73 -8.35 14.14
CA GLU A 437 28.58 -9.14 15.35
C GLU A 437 27.73 -10.40 15.10
N CYS A 438 26.72 -10.32 14.21
CA CYS A 438 25.90 -11.47 13.84
C CYS A 438 26.66 -12.48 12.97
N ILE A 439 27.51 -12.04 12.04
CA ILE A 439 28.29 -12.97 11.20
C ILE A 439 29.44 -13.64 11.94
N ASP A 440 29.88 -13.08 13.08
CA ASP A 440 30.92 -13.64 13.95
C ASP A 440 30.39 -14.69 14.94
N GLN A 441 29.09 -14.96 14.97
CA GLN A 441 28.52 -15.96 15.88
C GLN A 441 28.86 -17.40 15.45
N ASP A 442 29.07 -18.30 16.43
CA ASP A 442 29.45 -19.71 16.19
C ASP A 442 28.43 -20.51 15.34
N ASN A 443 27.16 -20.10 15.34
CA ASN A 443 26.08 -20.72 14.58
C ASN A 443 25.96 -20.17 13.14
N VAL A 444 26.82 -19.23 12.73
CA VAL A 444 26.78 -18.60 11.41
C VAL A 444 27.99 -19.03 10.57
N HIS A 445 27.70 -19.61 9.41
CA HIS A 445 28.71 -20.12 8.48
C HIS A 445 28.68 -19.32 7.17
N LEU A 446 29.84 -18.87 6.71
CA LEU A 446 29.96 -18.13 5.45
C LEU A 446 30.42 -19.05 4.31
N VAL A 447 29.75 -19.00 3.16
CA VAL A 447 30.12 -19.74 1.95
C VAL A 447 30.46 -18.76 0.84
N ASP A 448 31.68 -18.86 0.30
CA ASP A 448 32.20 -18.00 -0.77
C ASP A 448 31.72 -18.43 -2.15
N LEU A 449 30.72 -17.71 -2.67
CA LEU A 449 30.17 -17.92 -4.01
C LEU A 449 31.02 -17.33 -5.13
N LYS A 450 32.05 -16.54 -4.82
CA LYS A 450 32.94 -15.99 -5.86
C LYS A 450 33.81 -17.08 -6.47
N ASN A 451 34.27 -18.01 -5.64
CA ASN A 451 35.15 -19.09 -6.04
C ASN A 451 34.42 -20.45 -6.18
N ASN A 452 33.25 -20.61 -5.54
CA ASN A 452 32.47 -21.84 -5.59
C ASN A 452 30.98 -21.53 -5.77
N GLY A 453 30.51 -21.49 -7.01
CA GLY A 453 29.14 -21.10 -7.36
C GLY A 453 28.06 -22.07 -6.88
N ILE A 454 26.79 -21.64 -6.95
CA ILE A 454 25.65 -22.55 -6.78
C ILE A 454 25.42 -23.28 -8.10
N LYS A 455 25.50 -24.60 -8.08
CA LYS A 455 25.25 -25.46 -9.24
C LYS A 455 23.76 -25.71 -9.44
N ARG A 456 23.05 -26.15 -8.38
CA ARG A 456 21.59 -26.39 -8.41
C ARG A 456 20.97 -26.53 -7.02
N PHE A 457 19.64 -26.43 -6.97
CA PHE A 457 18.86 -26.90 -5.83
C PHE A 457 18.62 -28.40 -5.94
N VAL A 458 18.74 -29.09 -4.81
CA VAL A 458 18.37 -30.49 -4.62
C VAL A 458 17.32 -30.59 -3.53
N ALA A 459 16.67 -31.74 -3.37
CA ALA A 459 15.54 -31.89 -2.45
C ALA A 459 15.91 -31.57 -0.99
N GLU A 460 17.14 -31.90 -0.61
CA GLU A 460 17.69 -31.71 0.73
C GLU A 460 18.37 -30.35 0.96
N GLY A 461 18.58 -29.54 -0.09
CA GLY A 461 19.28 -28.25 0.03
C GLY A 461 19.91 -27.72 -1.27
N VAL A 462 21.15 -27.25 -1.19
CA VAL A 462 21.86 -26.58 -2.30
C VAL A 462 23.20 -27.26 -2.58
N GLU A 463 23.42 -27.63 -3.84
CA GLU A 463 24.68 -28.17 -4.34
C GLU A 463 25.56 -27.04 -4.90
N THR A 464 26.79 -26.94 -4.43
CA THR A 464 27.82 -26.03 -4.96
C THR A 464 28.63 -26.70 -6.08
N GLU A 465 29.42 -25.93 -6.83
CA GLU A 465 30.17 -26.42 -8.00
C GLU A 465 31.22 -27.50 -7.65
N ASP A 466 31.74 -27.49 -6.43
CA ASP A 466 32.61 -28.54 -5.87
C ASP A 466 31.88 -29.86 -5.54
N GLY A 467 30.56 -29.92 -5.74
CA GLY A 467 29.73 -31.10 -5.48
C GLY A 467 29.31 -31.27 -4.01
N ILE A 468 29.61 -30.31 -3.13
CA ILE A 468 29.15 -30.33 -1.74
C ILE A 468 27.66 -29.97 -1.69
N VAL A 469 26.87 -30.75 -0.95
CA VAL A 469 25.45 -30.47 -0.70
C VAL A 469 25.28 -29.89 0.70
N HIS A 470 24.93 -28.61 0.75
CA HIS A 470 24.57 -27.91 1.98
C HIS A 470 23.08 -28.11 2.26
N LYS A 471 22.74 -28.74 3.39
CA LYS A 471 21.36 -29.15 3.72
C LYS A 471 20.59 -28.07 4.47
N PHE A 472 19.38 -27.75 4.01
CA PHE A 472 18.56 -26.67 4.59
C PHE A 472 17.10 -27.05 4.76
N GLY A 473 16.48 -26.54 5.84
CA GLY A 473 15.02 -26.59 6.02
C GLY A 473 14.30 -25.42 5.33
N THR A 474 14.95 -24.26 5.26
CA THR A 474 14.41 -23.05 4.65
C THR A 474 15.47 -22.33 3.84
N VAL A 475 15.07 -21.79 2.69
CA VAL A 475 15.91 -20.97 1.82
C VAL A 475 15.29 -19.60 1.60
N VAL A 476 16.09 -18.54 1.77
CA VAL A 476 15.74 -17.15 1.52
C VAL A 476 16.59 -16.61 0.36
N LEU A 477 15.91 -16.23 -0.71
CA LEU A 477 16.55 -15.66 -1.89
C LEU A 477 16.61 -14.13 -1.77
N ALA A 478 17.69 -13.61 -1.18
CA ALA A 478 17.96 -12.18 -1.09
C ALA A 478 18.74 -11.64 -2.32
N THR A 479 18.38 -12.13 -3.50
CA THR A 479 19.05 -11.85 -4.78
C THR A 479 18.42 -10.68 -5.53
N GLY A 480 17.82 -9.73 -4.81
CA GLY A 480 17.16 -8.50 -5.29
C GLY A 480 16.32 -8.61 -6.58
N TYR A 481 16.32 -7.53 -7.38
CA TYR A 481 15.37 -7.31 -8.48
C TYR A 481 16.03 -6.81 -9.76
N ASP A 482 15.30 -6.94 -10.88
CA ASP A 482 15.39 -6.01 -12.00
C ASP A 482 14.76 -4.67 -11.56
N ALA A 483 15.61 -3.77 -11.06
CA ALA A 483 15.18 -2.63 -10.27
C ALA A 483 14.76 -1.39 -11.08
N ILE A 484 14.94 -1.35 -12.40
CA ILE A 484 14.75 -0.13 -13.21
C ILE A 484 13.83 -0.38 -14.41
N THR A 485 13.96 -1.53 -15.08
CA THR A 485 13.22 -1.88 -16.29
C THR A 485 12.11 -2.89 -16.04
N GLY A 486 12.26 -3.75 -15.04
CA GLY A 486 11.42 -4.94 -14.87
C GLY A 486 9.94 -4.63 -14.67
N SER A 487 9.60 -3.60 -13.91
CA SER A 487 8.20 -3.22 -13.69
C SER A 487 7.55 -2.70 -14.98
N LEU A 488 8.24 -1.87 -15.75
CA LEU A 488 7.73 -1.28 -16.99
C LEU A 488 7.60 -2.32 -18.12
N THR A 489 8.63 -3.15 -18.28
CA THR A 489 8.65 -4.23 -19.28
C THR A 489 7.78 -5.42 -18.90
N GLY A 490 7.30 -5.48 -17.65
CA GLY A 490 6.40 -6.51 -17.13
C GLY A 490 4.90 -6.24 -17.37
N MET A 491 4.53 -5.01 -17.75
CA MET A 491 3.13 -4.57 -17.83
C MET A 491 2.49 -4.74 -19.22
N GLY A 492 3.25 -5.15 -20.24
CA GLY A 492 2.75 -5.26 -21.62
C GLY A 492 2.51 -3.91 -22.31
N LEU A 493 3.29 -2.89 -21.94
CA LEU A 493 3.27 -1.58 -22.58
C LEU A 493 3.72 -1.70 -24.03
N LYS A 494 3.03 -0.98 -24.92
CA LYS A 494 3.35 -0.91 -26.34
C LYS A 494 3.50 0.54 -26.77
N ASP A 495 4.42 0.78 -27.69
CA ASP A 495 4.56 2.09 -28.31
C ASP A 495 3.46 2.36 -29.35
N ARG A 496 3.49 3.56 -29.93
CA ARG A 496 2.52 4.00 -30.96
C ARG A 496 2.47 3.08 -32.18
N GLN A 497 3.53 2.33 -32.46
CA GLN A 497 3.62 1.37 -33.57
C GLN A 497 3.19 -0.05 -33.15
N GLY A 498 2.78 -0.24 -31.89
CA GLY A 498 2.36 -1.52 -31.33
C GLY A 498 3.52 -2.43 -30.91
N VAL A 499 4.76 -1.91 -30.88
CA VAL A 499 5.94 -2.66 -30.46
C VAL A 499 5.98 -2.72 -28.94
N ASP A 500 6.20 -3.92 -28.39
CA ASP A 500 6.32 -4.13 -26.95
C ASP A 500 7.56 -3.41 -26.38
N LEU A 501 7.38 -2.69 -25.28
CA LEU A 501 8.45 -1.94 -24.63
C LEU A 501 9.64 -2.83 -24.23
N ARG A 502 9.38 -4.08 -23.87
CA ARG A 502 10.43 -5.07 -23.57
C ARG A 502 11.32 -5.33 -24.77
N GLU A 503 10.72 -5.42 -25.96
CA GLU A 503 11.46 -5.62 -27.21
C GLU A 503 12.25 -4.36 -27.57
N LYS A 504 11.64 -3.19 -27.39
CA LYS A 504 12.26 -1.88 -27.66
C LYS A 504 13.49 -1.59 -26.79
N TRP A 505 13.52 -2.08 -25.55
CA TRP A 505 14.61 -1.85 -24.60
C TRP A 505 15.63 -2.99 -24.53
N LYS A 506 15.60 -3.96 -25.46
CA LYS A 506 16.62 -5.02 -25.53
C LYS A 506 18.04 -4.51 -25.75
N GLU A 507 18.18 -3.44 -26.54
CA GLU A 507 19.47 -2.84 -26.93
C GLU A 507 19.87 -1.66 -26.04
N GLY A 508 19.14 -1.44 -24.93
CA GLY A 508 19.39 -0.34 -24.00
C GLY A 508 18.18 0.56 -23.77
N VAL A 509 18.21 1.28 -22.65
CA VAL A 509 17.05 2.02 -22.15
C VAL A 509 17.09 3.47 -22.62
N LYS A 510 16.43 3.76 -23.75
CA LYS A 510 16.34 5.13 -24.29
C LYS A 510 15.21 5.93 -23.63
N LYS A 511 15.57 6.93 -22.82
CA LYS A 511 14.64 7.83 -22.12
C LYS A 511 15.10 9.28 -22.21
N TYR A 512 14.15 10.22 -22.14
CA TYR A 512 14.43 11.65 -22.02
C TYR A 512 14.04 12.16 -20.63
N LEU A 513 14.93 12.97 -20.04
CA LEU A 513 14.84 13.52 -18.68
C LEU A 513 14.73 12.48 -17.55
N GLY A 514 14.81 11.19 -17.88
CA GLY A 514 14.53 10.08 -16.99
C GLY A 514 13.05 9.90 -16.64
N MET A 515 12.13 10.46 -17.45
CA MET A 515 10.69 10.48 -17.15
C MET A 515 9.81 10.18 -18.36
N THR A 516 10.32 10.32 -19.58
CA THR A 516 9.57 10.10 -20.82
C THR A 516 10.39 9.25 -21.80
N ALA A 517 9.75 8.68 -22.81
CA ALA A 517 10.41 7.81 -23.79
C ALA A 517 9.83 8.00 -25.21
N PRO A 518 10.66 7.86 -26.26
CA PRO A 518 10.17 7.91 -27.63
C PRO A 518 9.14 6.81 -27.94
N GLY A 519 8.11 7.13 -28.70
CA GLY A 519 6.99 6.24 -29.04
C GLY A 519 5.91 6.10 -27.97
N LEU A 520 6.07 6.74 -26.82
CA LEU A 520 5.14 6.66 -25.68
C LEU A 520 4.57 8.06 -25.35
N PRO A 521 3.68 8.62 -26.19
CA PRO A 521 3.11 9.94 -25.97
C PRO A 521 2.31 10.00 -24.67
N ASN A 522 2.41 11.12 -23.95
CA ASN A 522 1.72 11.39 -22.68
C ASN A 522 1.99 10.35 -21.57
N MET A 523 3.03 9.52 -21.71
CA MET A 523 3.43 8.58 -20.68
C MET A 523 4.56 9.15 -19.82
N PHE A 524 4.31 9.25 -18.52
CA PHE A 524 5.27 9.74 -17.53
C PHE A 524 5.71 8.63 -16.58
N MET A 525 7.01 8.55 -16.34
CA MET A 525 7.63 7.60 -15.41
C MET A 525 8.12 8.34 -14.17
N VAL A 526 7.54 8.03 -13.03
CA VAL A 526 7.98 8.52 -11.72
C VAL A 526 8.87 7.47 -11.08
N TYR A 527 10.02 7.90 -10.60
CA TYR A 527 11.10 7.11 -10.01
C TYR A 527 11.78 6.10 -10.98
N SER A 528 11.81 6.40 -12.29
CA SER A 528 12.43 5.51 -13.31
C SER A 528 12.97 6.21 -14.57
N PRO A 529 14.31 6.34 -14.78
CA PRO A 529 15.42 6.18 -13.85
C PRO A 529 15.63 7.45 -13.03
N LYS A 530 16.36 7.33 -11.94
CA LYS A 530 16.43 8.32 -10.88
C LYS A 530 17.77 9.03 -10.84
N ALA A 531 17.80 10.22 -10.25
CA ALA A 531 19.03 10.68 -9.63
C ALA A 531 19.44 9.68 -8.53
N LEU A 532 20.74 9.49 -8.32
CA LEU A 532 21.23 8.68 -7.21
C LEU A 532 20.96 9.41 -5.88
N SER A 533 19.72 9.36 -5.40
CA SER A 533 19.25 10.17 -4.27
C SER A 533 18.18 9.47 -3.45
N ASN A 534 17.80 10.10 -2.34
CA ASN A 534 16.66 9.72 -1.52
C ASN A 534 15.39 9.57 -2.39
N GLY A 535 14.65 8.49 -2.14
CA GLY A 535 13.49 8.12 -2.95
C GLY A 535 12.40 9.17 -2.91
N THR A 536 12.02 9.62 -1.73
CA THR A 536 10.90 10.58 -1.54
C THR A 536 11.22 11.93 -2.18
N THR A 537 12.42 12.46 -1.98
CA THR A 537 12.84 13.73 -2.60
C THR A 537 12.83 13.65 -4.13
N THR A 538 13.29 12.53 -4.71
CA THR A 538 13.26 12.32 -6.16
C THR A 538 11.83 12.23 -6.70
N ILE A 539 10.97 11.51 -5.98
CA ILE A 539 9.55 11.37 -6.31
C ILE A 539 8.87 12.73 -6.30
N GLU A 540 9.11 13.56 -5.28
CA GLU A 540 8.52 14.90 -5.20
C GLU A 540 8.91 15.75 -6.41
N VAL A 541 10.20 15.82 -6.74
CA VAL A 541 10.71 16.56 -7.91
C VAL A 541 10.05 16.09 -9.21
N GLN A 542 9.97 14.78 -9.43
CA GLN A 542 9.41 14.24 -10.66
C GLN A 542 7.89 14.38 -10.73
N ALA A 543 7.18 14.15 -9.63
CA ALA A 543 5.72 14.27 -9.59
C ALA A 543 5.26 15.73 -9.72
N ASP A 544 5.98 16.67 -9.09
CA ASP A 544 5.75 18.12 -9.29
C ASP A 544 5.89 18.46 -10.77
N LEU A 545 6.98 18.00 -11.42
CA LEU A 545 7.19 18.25 -12.83
C LEU A 545 6.11 17.65 -13.72
N VAL A 546 5.64 16.42 -13.44
CA VAL A 546 4.53 15.80 -14.19
C VAL A 546 3.26 16.65 -14.08
N ALA A 547 2.94 17.14 -12.88
CA ALA A 547 1.79 18.01 -12.67
C ALA A 547 1.94 19.33 -13.43
N ASP A 548 3.12 19.96 -13.37
CA ASP A 548 3.42 21.20 -14.09
C ASP A 548 3.34 21.02 -15.61
N MET A 549 3.86 19.89 -16.13
CA MET A 549 3.77 19.54 -17.56
C MET A 549 2.31 19.38 -18.00
N ILE A 550 1.50 18.62 -17.26
CA ILE A 550 0.09 18.41 -17.61
C ILE A 550 -0.70 19.73 -17.52
N LYS A 551 -0.42 20.55 -16.52
CA LYS A 551 -1.01 21.89 -16.38
C LYS A 551 -0.67 22.76 -17.60
N LYS A 552 0.60 22.83 -17.99
CA LYS A 552 1.06 23.58 -19.16
C LYS A 552 0.47 23.04 -20.46
N MET A 553 0.31 21.73 -20.59
CA MET A 553 -0.38 21.14 -21.75
C MET A 553 -1.82 21.63 -21.87
N HIS A 554 -2.54 21.78 -20.76
CA HIS A 554 -3.90 22.34 -20.76
C HIS A 554 -3.89 23.84 -21.08
N GLU A 555 -2.99 24.61 -20.45
CA GLU A 555 -2.88 26.07 -20.68
C GLU A 555 -2.51 26.42 -22.13
N GLU A 556 -1.82 25.52 -22.83
CA GLU A 556 -1.36 25.74 -24.21
C GLU A 556 -2.13 24.92 -25.28
N ASP A 557 -3.23 24.27 -24.94
CA ASP A 557 -4.03 23.43 -25.85
C ASP A 557 -3.21 22.35 -26.58
N ILE A 558 -2.33 21.67 -25.84
CA ILE A 558 -1.51 20.56 -26.32
C ILE A 558 -2.27 19.24 -26.12
N GLU A 559 -2.35 18.44 -27.18
CA GLU A 559 -2.95 17.10 -27.14
C GLU A 559 -1.92 16.04 -26.75
N THR A 560 -0.75 16.07 -27.39
CA THR A 560 0.32 15.11 -27.09
C THR A 560 1.67 15.77 -26.94
N ILE A 561 2.44 15.24 -25.99
CA ILE A 561 3.89 15.42 -25.92
C ILE A 561 4.59 14.06 -25.98
N GLU A 562 5.66 13.99 -26.75
CA GLU A 562 6.44 12.77 -26.95
C GLU A 562 7.93 13.11 -26.98
N ALA A 563 8.77 12.35 -26.27
CA ALA A 563 10.21 12.56 -26.29
C ALA A 563 10.76 12.27 -27.70
N ARG A 564 11.60 13.16 -28.23
CA ARG A 564 12.25 12.92 -29.52
C ARG A 564 13.36 11.88 -29.38
N PRO A 565 13.55 10.97 -30.36
CA PRO A 565 14.62 9.97 -30.33
C PRO A 565 16.01 10.58 -30.08
N GLU A 566 16.35 11.66 -30.78
CA GLU A 566 17.64 12.34 -30.64
C GLU A 566 17.86 12.93 -29.24
N ALA A 567 16.79 13.40 -28.59
CA ALA A 567 16.85 13.93 -27.24
C ALA A 567 17.05 12.81 -26.21
N ALA A 568 16.41 11.65 -26.42
CA ALA A 568 16.61 10.47 -25.58
C ALA A 568 18.02 9.86 -25.75
N GLU A 569 18.57 9.87 -26.97
CA GLU A 569 19.93 9.41 -27.24
C GLU A 569 20.98 10.32 -26.64
N LYS A 570 20.82 11.65 -26.81
CA LYS A 570 21.68 12.61 -26.14
C LYS A 570 21.61 12.46 -24.62
N TRP A 571 20.41 12.31 -24.07
CA TRP A 571 20.22 12.08 -22.64
C TRP A 571 20.94 10.81 -22.16
N ALA A 572 20.84 9.71 -22.91
CA ALA A 572 21.54 8.47 -22.61
C ALA A 572 23.06 8.65 -22.66
N ALA A 573 23.59 9.37 -23.65
CA ALA A 573 25.02 9.69 -23.73
C ALA A 573 25.48 10.57 -22.55
N ASP A 574 24.69 11.58 -22.17
CA ASP A 574 25.01 12.52 -21.08
C ASP A 574 25.05 11.82 -19.70
N ILE A 575 24.36 10.69 -19.52
CA ILE A 575 24.38 9.90 -18.27
C ILE A 575 25.42 8.77 -18.27
N GLN A 576 26.01 8.43 -19.42
CA GLN A 576 27.05 7.39 -19.48
C GLN A 576 28.44 7.94 -19.10
N GLU A 577 29.23 7.12 -18.41
CA GLU A 577 30.67 7.34 -18.24
C GLU A 577 31.44 6.80 -19.46
N PRO A 578 32.66 7.29 -19.75
CA PRO A 578 33.49 6.76 -20.82
C PRO A 578 33.75 5.25 -20.65
N GLU A 579 33.63 4.53 -21.77
CA GLU A 579 33.53 3.08 -21.89
C GLU A 579 34.67 2.28 -21.22
N ILE A 580 34.33 1.24 -20.44
CA ILE A 580 35.28 0.19 -20.03
C ILE A 580 35.16 -0.97 -21.03
N PRO A 581 36.22 -1.37 -21.75
CA PRO A 581 36.14 -2.38 -22.81
C PRO A 581 35.58 -3.73 -22.33
N GLY A 582 34.62 -4.28 -23.08
CA GLY A 582 34.28 -5.71 -23.06
C GLY A 582 32.93 -6.13 -22.47
N LYS A 583 32.05 -5.22 -22.01
CA LYS A 583 30.64 -5.52 -21.67
C LYS A 583 29.74 -4.30 -21.84
N GLU A 584 28.57 -4.47 -22.48
CA GLU A 584 27.48 -3.48 -22.46
C GLU A 584 27.03 -3.26 -20.99
N ARG A 585 27.52 -2.18 -20.37
CA ARG A 585 27.16 -1.76 -19.01
C ARG A 585 26.64 -0.33 -19.11
N GLU A 586 25.32 -0.17 -19.00
CA GLU A 586 24.68 1.13 -19.06
C GLU A 586 24.51 1.73 -17.65
N GLN A 587 24.96 2.98 -17.47
CA GLN A 587 24.57 3.77 -16.29
C GLN A 587 23.12 4.21 -16.47
N LEU A 588 22.26 3.79 -15.55
CA LEU A 588 20.84 4.10 -15.61
C LEU A 588 20.49 5.28 -14.71
N ASN A 589 21.34 5.72 -13.76
CA ASN A 589 21.01 6.82 -12.86
C ASN A 589 21.65 8.15 -13.30
N TYR A 590 20.98 9.27 -13.03
CA TYR A 590 21.55 10.60 -13.22
C TYR A 590 22.51 10.94 -12.07
N LEU A 591 23.77 11.23 -12.40
CA LEU A 591 24.84 11.35 -11.40
C LEU A 591 25.13 12.78 -10.94
N ALA A 592 24.60 13.83 -11.58
CA ALA A 592 24.93 15.22 -11.22
C ALA A 592 24.14 15.79 -10.02
N GLY A 593 23.45 14.93 -9.26
CA GLY A 593 22.71 15.29 -8.05
C GLY A 593 21.30 15.84 -8.31
N ILE A 594 20.48 15.87 -7.25
CA ILE A 594 19.05 16.19 -7.34
C ILE A 594 18.76 17.66 -7.71
N GLU A 595 19.59 18.61 -7.28
CA GLU A 595 19.41 20.03 -7.59
C GLU A 595 19.62 20.31 -9.08
N THR A 596 20.77 19.87 -9.61
CA THR A 596 21.04 19.90 -11.06
C THR A 596 19.98 19.12 -11.81
N TYR A 597 19.54 17.98 -11.26
CA TYR A 597 18.49 17.18 -11.85
C TYR A 597 17.23 18.04 -12.04
N GLU A 598 16.68 18.61 -10.97
CA GLU A 598 15.48 19.43 -11.00
C GLU A 598 15.58 20.61 -11.97
N ARG A 599 16.71 21.34 -11.95
CA ARG A 599 16.93 22.51 -12.81
C ARG A 599 16.86 22.17 -14.30
N VAL A 600 17.61 21.16 -14.76
CA VAL A 600 17.65 20.75 -16.18
C VAL A 600 16.25 20.36 -16.69
N ARG A 601 15.41 19.77 -15.83
CA ARG A 601 14.05 19.40 -16.20
C ARG A 601 13.13 20.60 -16.34
N LYS A 602 13.20 21.53 -15.40
CA LYS A 602 12.39 22.76 -15.46
C LYS A 602 12.71 23.54 -16.73
N GLU A 603 13.99 23.73 -17.05
CA GLU A 603 14.44 24.40 -18.29
C GLU A 603 13.89 23.69 -19.56
N ALA A 604 13.90 22.35 -19.59
CA ALA A 604 13.38 21.58 -20.71
C ALA A 604 11.84 21.67 -20.83
N VAL A 605 11.11 21.67 -19.71
CA VAL A 605 9.65 21.76 -19.68
C VAL A 605 9.14 23.16 -20.01
N GLU A 606 9.84 24.22 -19.60
CA GLU A 606 9.49 25.61 -19.93
C GLU A 606 9.41 25.83 -21.45
N SER A 607 10.34 25.24 -22.20
CA SER A 607 10.51 25.42 -23.64
C SER A 607 9.97 24.26 -24.50
N TRP A 608 9.49 23.18 -23.87
CA TRP A 608 9.26 21.88 -24.51
C TRP A 608 10.47 21.35 -25.32
N SER A 609 11.69 21.76 -24.94
CA SER A 609 12.91 21.31 -25.58
C SER A 609 13.03 19.79 -25.50
N GLY A 610 13.42 19.15 -26.60
CA GLY A 610 13.52 17.70 -26.70
C GLY A 610 12.18 16.96 -26.82
N PHE A 611 11.05 17.67 -26.88
CA PHE A 611 9.73 17.08 -27.14
C PHE A 611 9.24 17.35 -28.56
N LYS A 612 8.47 16.41 -29.08
CA LYS A 612 7.52 16.62 -30.17
C LYS A 612 6.18 16.96 -29.53
N VAL A 613 5.66 18.15 -29.84
CA VAL A 613 4.41 18.68 -29.32
C VAL A 613 3.38 18.69 -30.45
N THR A 614 2.19 18.16 -30.19
CA THR A 614 1.05 18.21 -31.13
C THR A 614 -0.09 18.98 -30.48
N LYS A 615 -0.57 20.04 -31.13
CA LYS A 615 -1.70 20.84 -30.61
C LYS A 615 -3.04 20.14 -30.88
N LYS A 616 -4.05 20.44 -30.06
CA LYS A 616 -5.43 19.92 -30.24
C LYS A 616 -6.04 20.24 -31.61
N ALA A 617 -5.67 21.36 -32.21
CA ALA A 617 -6.14 21.74 -33.54
C ALA A 617 -5.47 20.94 -34.68
N GLU A 618 -4.35 20.27 -34.40
CA GLU A 618 -3.55 19.50 -35.37
C GLU A 618 -3.71 17.98 -35.21
N ALA A 619 -4.34 17.55 -34.11
CA ALA A 619 -4.61 16.15 -33.75
C ALA A 619 -6.03 15.76 -34.15
#